data_AF-A0RR30-F1
#
_entry.id   AF-A0RR30-F1
#
_cell.length_a   1.000
_cell.length_b   1.000
_cell.length_c   1.000
_cell.angle_alpha   90.00
_cell.angle_beta   90.00
_cell.angle_gamma   90.00
#
_symmetry.space_group_name_H-M   'P 1'
#
loop_
_entity.id
_entity.type
_entity.pdbx_description
1 polymer ?
#
loop_
_entity_poly.entity_id
_entity_poly.type
_entity_poly.pdbx_seq_one_letter_code
_entity_poly.pdbx_strand_id
1 'polypeptide(L)'
;MNIKILLLLLAPIFVFGATASGAERDYDIVARTINFVIFAGILYYLIAEPVKKAYKGRINSIAARLDAIQDKLRASKAQKDEVLKKVEDAKNSASGLLESTDKEIEILISKIEKDTQNELLLLQKSYEEQKDFEERKIVRSVVGEILDEVFAEDTLKIDQSEFVNLVLKKVS
;
A
#
# COMPACT_ATOMS: atom_id res chain seq x y z
N MET A 1 -44.83 -11.80 28.67
CA MET A 1 -45.58 -12.94 29.23
C MET A 1 -47.01 -12.77 28.77
N ASN A 2 -47.48 -13.63 27.87
CA ASN A 2 -48.75 -13.42 27.19
C ASN A 2 -49.89 -13.44 28.22
N ILE A 3 -50.76 -12.43 28.20
CA ILE A 3 -51.91 -12.29 29.12
C ILE A 3 -52.75 -13.57 29.21
N LYS A 4 -52.77 -14.35 28.12
CA LYS A 4 -53.42 -15.67 28.02
C LYS A 4 -52.83 -16.73 28.94
N ILE A 5 -51.50 -16.72 29.14
CA ILE A 5 -50.80 -17.65 30.05
C ILE A 5 -51.11 -17.27 31.51
N LEU A 6 -51.15 -15.97 31.80
CA LEU A 6 -51.55 -15.46 33.12
C LEU A 6 -53.02 -15.83 33.44
N LEU A 7 -53.92 -15.64 32.47
CA LEU A 7 -55.34 -16.04 32.56
C LEU A 7 -55.51 -17.56 32.77
N LEU A 8 -54.73 -18.38 32.07
CA LEU A 8 -54.74 -19.84 32.22
C LEU A 8 -54.21 -20.28 33.60
N LEU A 9 -53.23 -19.57 34.15
CA LEU A 9 -52.68 -19.86 35.49
C LEU A 9 -53.61 -19.40 36.62
N LEU A 10 -54.47 -18.41 36.36
CA LEU A 10 -55.50 -17.90 37.29
C LEU A 10 -56.83 -18.68 37.20
N ALA A 11 -57.09 -19.38 36.09
CA ALA A 11 -58.28 -20.20 35.86
C ALA A 11 -58.62 -21.21 36.99
N PRO A 12 -57.66 -21.94 37.60
CA PRO A 12 -57.99 -22.83 38.71
C PRO A 12 -58.55 -22.10 39.93
N ILE A 13 -58.17 -20.84 40.17
CA ILE A 13 -58.69 -20.03 41.28
C ILE A 13 -60.18 -19.74 41.06
N PHE A 14 -60.60 -19.52 39.82
CA PHE A 14 -62.01 -19.31 39.47
C PHE A 14 -62.82 -20.61 39.48
N VAL A 15 -62.28 -21.71 38.97
CA VAL A 15 -63.00 -23.00 38.90
C VAL A 15 -63.12 -23.66 40.27
N PHE A 16 -62.07 -23.65 41.09
CA PHE A 16 -62.09 -24.23 42.44
C PHE A 16 -62.62 -23.26 43.51
N GLY A 17 -62.56 -21.93 43.29
CA GLY A 17 -63.06 -20.91 44.21
C GLY A 17 -64.56 -20.60 44.07
N ALA A 18 -65.16 -20.82 42.89
CA ALA A 18 -66.57 -20.48 42.64
C ALA A 18 -67.58 -21.46 43.27
N THR A 19 -67.17 -22.63 43.77
CA THR A 19 -68.08 -23.62 44.38
C THR A 19 -68.42 -23.33 45.84
N ALA A 20 -68.23 -22.10 46.33
CA ALA A 20 -68.49 -21.71 47.72
C ALA A 20 -69.87 -21.05 47.95
N SER A 21 -70.78 -21.08 46.96
CA SER A 21 -72.13 -20.51 47.10
C SER A 21 -73.23 -21.49 46.66
N GLY A 22 -73.66 -22.36 47.58
CA GLY A 22 -75.04 -22.87 47.54
C GLY A 22 -75.32 -24.36 47.33
N ALA A 23 -74.38 -25.29 47.51
CA ALA A 23 -74.70 -26.72 47.53
C ALA A 23 -74.25 -27.40 48.84
N GLU A 24 -75.08 -28.30 49.34
CA GLU A 24 -74.90 -29.06 50.59
C GLU A 24 -73.48 -29.58 50.77
N ARG A 25 -73.01 -29.58 52.03
CA ARG A 25 -71.63 -29.96 52.38
C ARG A 25 -71.47 -31.47 52.41
N ASP A 26 -71.53 -32.10 51.24
CA ASP A 26 -70.93 -33.40 51.05
C ASP A 26 -69.48 -33.19 50.59
N TYR A 27 -68.53 -33.44 51.49
CA TYR A 27 -67.10 -33.26 51.24
C TYR A 27 -66.55 -34.46 50.48
N ASP A 28 -66.94 -34.63 49.21
CA ASP A 28 -66.34 -35.66 48.35
C ASP A 28 -64.95 -35.21 47.87
N ILE A 29 -63.97 -35.34 48.77
CA ILE A 29 -62.56 -35.04 48.54
C ILE A 29 -61.99 -35.91 47.42
N VAL A 30 -62.52 -37.12 47.23
CA VAL A 30 -62.06 -38.07 46.22
C VAL A 30 -62.41 -37.55 44.83
N ALA A 31 -63.67 -37.18 44.58
CA ALA A 31 -64.09 -36.62 43.30
C ALA A 31 -63.34 -35.31 42.95
N ARG A 32 -63.10 -34.43 43.94
CA ARG A 32 -62.34 -33.18 43.72
C ARG A 32 -60.86 -33.44 43.42
N THR A 33 -60.25 -34.43 44.06
CA THR A 33 -58.85 -34.80 43.82
C THR A 33 -58.67 -35.35 42.41
N ILE A 34 -59.59 -36.19 41.94
CA ILE A 34 -59.59 -36.70 40.56
C ILE A 34 -59.68 -35.54 39.56
N ASN A 35 -60.60 -34.60 39.76
CA ASN A 35 -60.74 -33.42 38.90
C ASN A 35 -59.48 -32.53 38.92
N PHE A 36 -58.84 -32.35 40.08
CA PHE A 36 -57.57 -31.62 40.18
C PHE A 36 -56.44 -32.30 39.43
N VAL A 37 -56.32 -33.63 39.52
CA VAL A 37 -55.30 -34.40 38.79
C VAL A 37 -55.51 -34.31 37.28
N ILE A 38 -56.76 -34.43 36.81
CA ILE A 38 -57.09 -34.26 35.38
C ILE A 38 -56.74 -32.84 34.91
N PHE A 39 -57.14 -31.83 35.68
CA PHE A 39 -56.84 -30.43 35.36
C PHE A 39 -55.33 -30.15 35.36
N ALA A 40 -54.59 -30.63 36.36
CA ALA A 40 -53.14 -30.49 36.45
C ALA A 40 -52.43 -31.19 35.28
N GLY A 41 -52.93 -32.35 34.83
CA GLY A 41 -52.43 -33.04 33.64
C GLY A 41 -52.61 -32.23 32.36
N ILE A 42 -53.81 -31.66 32.14
CA ILE A 42 -54.10 -30.80 30.99
C ILE A 42 -53.25 -29.52 31.04
N LEU A 43 -53.13 -28.91 32.22
CA LEU A 43 -52.33 -27.71 32.43
C LEU A 43 -50.84 -27.97 32.16
N TYR A 44 -50.32 -29.11 32.64
CA TYR A 44 -48.94 -29.53 32.37
C TYR A 44 -48.71 -29.72 30.87
N TYR A 45 -49.62 -30.41 30.17
CA TYR A 45 -49.51 -30.64 28.74
C TYR A 45 -49.44 -29.32 27.95
N LEU A 46 -50.26 -28.33 28.32
CA LEU A 46 -50.33 -27.05 27.61
C LEU A 46 -49.13 -26.12 27.91
N ILE A 47 -48.58 -26.17 29.12
CA ILE A 47 -47.51 -25.26 29.58
C ILE A 47 -46.10 -25.85 29.38
N ALA A 48 -45.94 -27.17 29.40
CA ALA A 48 -44.62 -27.81 29.38
C ALA A 48 -43.81 -27.46 28.12
N GLU A 49 -44.44 -27.47 26.94
CA GLU A 49 -43.77 -27.15 25.69
C GLU A 49 -43.35 -25.68 25.54
N PRO A 50 -44.23 -24.67 25.73
CA PRO A 50 -43.84 -23.26 25.58
C PRO A 50 -42.78 -22.85 26.60
N VAL A 51 -42.84 -23.39 27.83
CA VAL A 51 -41.83 -23.13 28.86
C VAL A 51 -40.49 -23.74 28.45
N LYS A 52 -40.44 -25.02 28.08
CA LYS A 52 -39.19 -25.66 27.60
C LYS A 52 -38.60 -24.92 26.40
N LYS A 53 -39.42 -24.49 25.44
CA LYS A 53 -38.99 -23.73 24.26
C LYS A 53 -38.45 -22.35 24.63
N ALA A 54 -39.07 -21.65 25.58
CA ALA A 54 -38.59 -20.35 26.05
C ALA A 54 -37.22 -20.44 26.73
N TYR A 55 -37.01 -21.45 27.59
CA TYR A 55 -35.71 -21.67 28.23
C TYR A 55 -34.63 -22.08 27.23
N LYS A 56 -34.90 -23.05 26.35
CA LYS A 56 -33.96 -23.45 25.28
C LYS A 56 -33.63 -22.28 24.35
N GLY A 57 -34.61 -21.46 23.98
CA GLY A 57 -34.40 -20.27 23.16
C GLY A 57 -33.46 -19.26 23.82
N ARG A 58 -33.59 -19.03 25.13
CA ARG A 58 -32.67 -18.17 25.89
C ARG A 58 -31.27 -18.74 25.94
N ILE A 59 -31.12 -20.02 26.26
CA ILE A 59 -29.82 -20.70 26.31
C ILE A 59 -29.12 -20.60 24.94
N ASN A 60 -29.83 -20.93 23.87
CA ASN A 60 -29.30 -20.85 22.51
C ASN A 60 -28.93 -19.42 22.12
N SER A 61 -29.72 -18.42 22.53
CA SER A 61 -29.41 -17.02 22.24
C SER A 61 -28.16 -16.53 22.98
N ILE A 62 -27.91 -17.03 24.20
CA ILE A 62 -26.71 -16.71 24.97
C ILE A 62 -25.49 -17.40 24.35
N ALA A 63 -25.62 -18.68 24.00
CA ALA A 63 -24.56 -19.42 23.31
C ALA A 63 -24.17 -18.73 21.98
N ALA A 64 -25.15 -18.39 21.14
CA ALA A 64 -24.91 -17.69 19.88
C ALA A 64 -24.23 -16.32 20.08
N ARG A 65 -24.58 -15.57 21.14
CA ARG A 65 -23.91 -14.30 21.46
C ARG A 65 -22.47 -14.52 21.91
N LEU A 66 -22.21 -15.53 22.72
CA LEU A 66 -20.85 -15.85 23.18
C LEU A 66 -19.97 -16.32 22.02
N ASP A 67 -20.50 -17.15 21.13
CA ASP A 67 -19.79 -17.58 19.93
C ASP A 67 -19.48 -16.38 19.02
N ALA A 68 -20.47 -15.52 18.76
CA ALA A 68 -20.25 -14.31 17.97
C ALA A 68 -19.21 -13.36 18.58
N ILE A 69 -19.16 -13.22 19.91
CA ILE A 69 -18.16 -12.40 20.61
C ILE A 69 -16.78 -13.05 20.50
N GLN A 70 -16.67 -14.36 20.68
CA GLN A 70 -15.41 -15.08 20.54
C GLN A 70 -14.89 -14.99 19.11
N ASP A 71 -15.75 -15.14 18.11
CA ASP A 71 -15.36 -15.04 16.70
C ASP A 71 -14.95 -13.63 16.34
N LYS A 72 -15.67 -12.60 16.83
CA LYS A 72 -15.27 -11.21 16.66
C LYS A 72 -13.92 -10.94 17.33
N LEU A 73 -13.67 -11.49 18.52
CA LEU A 73 -12.40 -11.34 19.23
C LEU A 73 -11.25 -12.03 18.48
N ARG A 74 -11.47 -13.25 17.97
CA ARG A 74 -10.49 -13.97 17.14
C ARG A 74 -10.19 -13.20 15.86
N ALA A 75 -11.23 -12.72 15.17
CA ALA A 75 -11.07 -11.91 13.96
C ALA A 75 -10.30 -10.61 14.22
N SER A 76 -10.61 -9.89 15.30
CA SER A 76 -9.88 -8.66 15.66
C SER A 76 -8.43 -8.92 16.04
N LYS A 77 -8.12 -10.03 16.74
CA LYS A 77 -6.74 -10.42 17.03
C LYS A 77 -5.98 -10.77 15.76
N ALA A 78 -6.56 -11.59 14.89
CA ALA A 78 -5.95 -11.95 13.62
C ALA A 78 -5.69 -10.71 12.75
N GLN A 79 -6.65 -9.78 12.67
CA GLN A 79 -6.49 -8.52 11.95
C GLN A 79 -5.38 -7.66 12.55
N LYS A 80 -5.30 -7.56 13.89
CA LYS A 80 -4.23 -6.82 14.56
C LYS A 80 -2.86 -7.42 14.24
N ASP A 81 -2.72 -8.74 14.32
CA ASP A 81 -1.46 -9.42 14.04
C ASP A 81 -1.04 -9.27 12.57
N GLU A 82 -2.00 -9.33 11.64
CA GLU A 82 -1.76 -9.07 10.22
C GLU A 82 -1.29 -7.63 9.98
N VAL A 83 -1.94 -6.64 10.59
CA VAL A 83 -1.54 -5.22 10.47
C VAL A 83 -0.16 -5.01 11.07
N LEU A 84 0.15 -5.61 12.23
CA LEU A 84 1.49 -5.51 12.83
C LEU A 84 2.57 -6.10 11.92
N LYS A 85 2.32 -7.27 11.32
CA LYS A 85 3.23 -7.85 10.33
C LYS A 85 3.42 -6.94 9.13
N LYS A 86 2.34 -6.40 8.56
CA LYS A 86 2.44 -5.45 7.44
C LYS A 86 3.22 -4.20 7.78
N VAL A 87 3.08 -3.68 9.00
CA VAL A 87 3.86 -2.51 9.47
C VAL A 87 5.33 -2.86 9.62
N GLU A 88 5.65 -4.05 10.16
CA GLU A 88 7.02 -4.53 10.29
C GLU A 88 7.67 -4.75 8.91
N ASP A 89 6.97 -5.42 8.00
CA ASP A 89 7.42 -5.65 6.62
C ASP A 89 7.63 -4.33 5.87
N ALA A 90 6.71 -3.36 6.02
CA ALA A 90 6.84 -2.04 5.43
C ALA A 90 8.04 -1.27 6.00
N LYS A 91 8.28 -1.37 7.31
CA LYS A 91 9.44 -0.74 7.97
C LYS A 91 10.76 -1.35 7.48
N ASN A 92 10.84 -2.68 7.40
CA ASN A 92 12.01 -3.38 6.90
C ASN A 92 12.27 -3.08 5.41
N SER A 93 11.20 -3.01 4.61
CA SER A 93 11.28 -2.62 3.20
C SER A 93 11.76 -1.17 3.04
N ALA A 94 11.26 -0.25 3.87
CA ALA A 94 11.69 1.15 3.84
C ALA A 94 13.16 1.31 4.24
N SER A 95 13.64 0.60 5.26
CA SER A 95 15.06 0.62 5.62
C SER A 95 15.94 0.03 4.53
N GLY A 96 15.51 -1.07 3.90
CA GLY A 96 16.24 -1.67 2.78
C GLY A 96 16.27 -0.75 1.55
N LEU A 97 15.16 -0.05 1.28
CA LEU A 97 15.09 0.95 0.21
C LEU A 97 16.03 2.12 0.47
N LEU A 98 16.09 2.62 1.70
CA LEU A 98 16.99 3.73 2.07
C LEU A 98 18.46 3.33 1.86
N GLU A 99 18.84 2.14 2.34
CA GLU A 99 20.21 1.63 2.18
C GLU A 99 20.57 1.41 0.70
N SER A 100 19.64 0.90 -0.11
CA SER A 100 19.85 0.78 -1.57
C SER A 100 19.99 2.14 -2.23
N THR A 101 19.15 3.10 -1.85
CA THR A 101 19.14 4.45 -2.42
C THR A 101 20.46 5.17 -2.10
N ASP A 102 20.97 5.05 -0.88
CA ASP A 102 22.25 5.65 -0.49
C ASP A 102 23.41 5.10 -1.35
N LYS A 103 23.45 3.77 -1.55
CA LYS A 103 24.44 3.13 -2.43
C LYS A 103 24.28 3.56 -3.89
N GLU A 104 23.05 3.67 -4.38
CA GLU A 104 22.76 4.15 -5.73
C GLU A 104 23.19 5.60 -5.93
N ILE A 105 22.99 6.46 -4.93
CA ILE A 105 23.47 7.85 -4.93
C ILE A 105 25.00 7.89 -5.04
N GLU A 106 25.72 7.12 -4.23
CA GLU A 106 27.18 7.06 -4.29
C GLU A 106 27.69 6.60 -5.67
N ILE A 107 27.07 5.55 -6.23
CA ILE A 107 27.38 5.05 -7.57
C ILE A 107 27.10 6.12 -8.63
N LEU A 108 25.96 6.81 -8.52
CA LEU A 108 25.56 7.84 -9.47
C LEU A 108 26.52 9.04 -9.42
N ILE A 109 26.89 9.50 -8.23
CA ILE A 109 27.89 10.57 -8.05
C ILE A 109 29.21 10.16 -8.69
N SER A 110 29.73 8.97 -8.37
CA SER A 110 31.00 8.49 -8.94
C SER A 110 30.94 8.37 -10.46
N LYS A 111 29.78 7.96 -11.00
CA LYS A 111 29.57 7.89 -12.45
C LYS A 111 29.58 9.28 -13.09
N ILE A 112 28.83 10.22 -12.52
CA ILE A 112 28.78 11.61 -13.02
C ILE A 112 30.17 12.25 -12.98
N GLU A 113 30.92 12.05 -11.90
CA GLU A 113 32.30 12.57 -11.78
C GLU A 113 33.20 12.00 -12.88
N LYS A 114 33.18 10.68 -13.10
CA LYS A 114 33.97 10.03 -14.16
C LYS A 114 33.57 10.49 -15.55
N ASP A 115 32.27 10.57 -15.82
CA ASP A 115 31.74 11.01 -17.11
C ASP A 115 32.14 12.47 -17.37
N THR A 116 32.01 13.35 -16.36
CA THR A 116 32.42 14.75 -16.45
C THR A 116 33.94 14.90 -16.67
N GLN A 117 34.76 14.11 -15.97
CA GLN A 117 36.22 14.12 -16.16
C GLN A 117 36.60 13.69 -17.58
N ASN A 118 35.97 12.62 -18.10
CA ASN A 118 36.21 12.16 -19.46
C ASN A 118 35.78 13.20 -20.50
N GLU A 119 34.65 13.86 -20.28
CA GLU A 119 34.14 14.90 -21.17
C GLU A 119 35.04 16.15 -21.15
N LEU A 120 35.57 16.53 -19.98
CA LEU A 120 36.57 17.59 -19.87
C LEU A 120 37.86 17.25 -20.64
N LEU A 121 38.36 16.02 -20.51
CA LEU A 121 39.55 15.57 -21.24
C LEU A 121 39.32 15.59 -22.76
N LEU A 122 38.15 15.12 -23.21
CA LEU A 122 37.76 15.17 -24.62
C LEU A 122 37.69 16.62 -25.12
N LEU A 123 37.07 17.51 -24.34
CA LEU A 123 36.93 18.91 -24.68
C LEU A 123 38.29 19.62 -24.75
N GLN A 124 39.17 19.36 -23.78
CA GLN A 124 40.53 19.92 -23.78
C GLN A 124 41.30 19.48 -25.02
N LYS A 125 41.24 18.19 -25.36
CA LYS A 125 41.90 17.65 -26.56
C LYS A 125 41.34 18.29 -27.84
N SER A 126 40.01 18.39 -27.96
CA SER A 126 39.37 19.03 -29.10
C SER A 126 39.72 20.52 -29.21
N TYR A 127 39.85 21.21 -28.08
CA TYR A 127 40.23 22.62 -28.06
C TYR A 127 41.68 22.82 -28.50
N GLU A 128 42.59 21.96 -28.05
CA GLU A 128 43.99 21.99 -28.45
C GLU A 128 44.16 21.69 -29.96
N GLU A 129 43.43 20.70 -30.48
CA GLU A 129 43.39 20.40 -31.92
C GLU A 129 42.85 21.58 -32.75
N GLN A 130 41.81 22.28 -32.28
CA GLN A 130 41.27 23.48 -32.93
C GLN A 130 42.27 24.65 -32.89
N LYS A 131 42.89 24.89 -31.74
CA LYS A 131 43.90 25.94 -31.56
C LYS A 131 45.05 25.75 -32.55
N ASP A 132 45.59 24.54 -32.63
CA ASP A 132 46.67 24.22 -33.53
C ASP A 132 46.26 24.35 -35.01
N PHE A 133 45.01 24.04 -35.34
CA PHE A 133 44.47 24.24 -36.69
C PHE A 133 44.37 25.72 -37.06
N GLU A 134 43.80 26.55 -36.17
CA GLU A 134 43.70 27.99 -36.37
C GLU A 134 45.07 28.66 -36.41
N GLU A 135 46.02 28.23 -35.57
CA GLU A 135 47.41 28.73 -35.62
C GLU A 135 48.04 28.48 -36.99
N ARG A 136 47.93 27.24 -37.52
CA ARG A 136 48.41 26.92 -38.87
C ARG A 136 47.72 27.75 -39.95
N LYS A 137 46.43 28.03 -39.81
CA LYS A 137 45.65 28.84 -40.76
C LYS A 137 46.08 30.31 -40.72
N ILE A 138 46.26 30.88 -39.53
CA ILE A 138 46.75 32.25 -39.32
C ILE A 138 48.15 32.40 -39.91
N VAL A 139 49.08 31.49 -39.60
CA VAL A 139 50.44 31.52 -40.16
C VAL A 139 50.41 31.52 -41.68
N ARG A 140 49.60 30.66 -42.31
CA ARG A 140 49.46 30.65 -43.78
C ARG A 140 48.87 31.96 -44.31
N SER A 141 47.85 32.51 -43.64
CA SER A 141 47.20 33.76 -44.05
C SER A 141 48.16 34.95 -43.97
N VAL A 142 48.85 35.11 -42.84
CA VAL A 142 49.81 36.21 -42.60
C VAL A 142 51.01 36.10 -43.54
N VAL A 143 51.53 34.88 -43.76
CA VAL A 143 52.61 34.68 -44.75
C VAL A 143 52.12 35.04 -46.16
N GLY A 144 50.89 34.67 -46.51
CA GLY A 144 50.27 35.08 -47.77
C GLY A 144 50.17 36.59 -47.92
N GLU A 145 49.61 37.28 -46.92
CA GLU A 145 49.48 38.74 -46.91
C GLU A 145 50.83 39.45 -47.00
N ILE A 146 51.84 39.02 -46.25
CA ILE A 146 53.19 39.61 -46.31
C ILE A 146 53.82 39.37 -47.69
N LEU A 147 53.68 38.16 -48.26
CA LEU A 147 54.20 37.89 -49.59
C LEU A 147 53.50 38.78 -50.62
N ASP A 148 52.17 38.87 -50.58
CA ASP A 148 51.39 39.72 -51.47
C ASP A 148 51.77 41.20 -51.32
N GLU A 149 52.01 41.69 -50.10
CA GLU A 149 52.49 43.06 -49.83
C GLU A 149 53.92 43.29 -50.34
N VAL A 150 54.86 42.36 -50.12
CA VAL A 150 56.24 42.44 -50.64
C VAL A 150 56.28 42.38 -52.17
N PHE A 151 55.37 41.63 -52.81
CA PHE A 151 55.26 41.57 -54.26
C PHE A 151 54.47 42.75 -54.85
N ALA A 152 53.62 43.42 -54.06
CA ALA A 152 52.88 44.61 -54.46
C ALA A 152 53.66 45.92 -54.23
N GLU A 153 54.55 45.98 -53.24
CA GLU A 153 55.53 47.05 -53.10
C GLU A 153 56.56 46.92 -54.24
N ASP A 154 56.49 47.87 -55.16
CA ASP A 154 57.19 47.96 -56.45
C ASP A 154 58.74 48.11 -56.35
N THR A 155 59.38 47.40 -55.42
CA THR A 155 60.83 47.43 -55.14
C THR A 155 61.57 46.16 -55.58
N LEU A 156 60.87 45.08 -55.92
CA LEU A 156 61.45 43.89 -56.52
C LEU A 156 61.19 43.83 -58.03
N LYS A 157 61.93 44.66 -58.77
CA LYS A 157 62.29 44.33 -60.16
C LYS A 157 63.26 43.14 -60.14
N ILE A 158 62.78 41.95 -59.77
CA ILE A 158 63.51 40.72 -60.04
C ILE A 158 63.37 40.49 -61.54
N ASP A 159 64.35 40.99 -62.28
CA ASP A 159 64.44 40.82 -63.71
C ASP A 159 64.53 39.31 -64.00
N GLN A 160 63.62 38.79 -64.83
CA GLN A 160 63.56 37.36 -65.16
C GLN A 160 64.90 36.80 -65.68
N SER A 161 65.80 37.67 -66.15
CA SER A 161 67.15 37.33 -66.59
C SER A 161 68.10 36.89 -65.45
N GLU A 162 67.93 37.41 -64.22
CA GLU A 162 68.77 37.03 -63.07
C GLU A 162 68.33 35.69 -62.46
N PHE A 163 67.03 35.43 -62.43
CA PHE A 163 66.49 34.18 -61.88
C PHE A 163 66.88 32.96 -62.73
N VAL A 164 66.87 33.11 -64.05
CA VAL A 164 67.31 32.06 -64.99
C VAL A 164 68.82 31.82 -64.88
N ASN A 165 69.64 32.86 -64.69
CA ASN A 165 71.09 32.71 -64.48
C ASN A 165 71.43 32.06 -63.12
N LEU A 166 70.68 32.34 -62.06
CA LEU A 166 70.91 31.74 -60.74
C LEU A 166 70.60 30.23 -60.73
N VAL A 167 69.53 29.82 -61.44
CA VAL A 167 69.15 28.41 -61.60
C VAL A 167 70.16 27.67 -62.48
N LEU A 168 70.61 28.28 -63.59
CA LEU A 168 71.58 27.66 -64.49
C LEU A 168 72.97 27.51 -63.87
N LYS A 169 73.39 28.41 -62.96
CA LYS A 169 74.69 28.33 -62.27
C LYS A 169 74.74 27.28 -61.16
N LYS A 170 73.59 26.80 -60.65
CA LYS A 170 73.52 25.77 -59.61
C LYS A 170 73.53 24.34 -60.16
N VAL A 171 73.40 24.17 -61.48
CA VAL A 171 73.42 22.87 -62.18
C VAL A 171 74.68 22.71 -63.06
N SER A 172 75.73 23.47 -62.78
CA SER A 172 77.10 23.19 -63.25
C SER A 172 78.03 23.03 -62.06
#